data_AF-A0A497I7M1-F1
#
_entry.id   AF-A0A497I7M1-F1
#
_cell.length_a   1.000
_cell.length_b   1.000
_cell.length_c   1.000
_cell.angle_alpha   90.00
_cell.angle_beta   90.00
_cell.angle_gamma   90.00
#
_symmetry.space_group_name_H-M   'P 1'
#
loop_
_entity.id
_entity.type
_entity.pdbx_description
1 polymer ?
#
loop_
_entity_poly.entity_id
_entity_poly.type
_entity_poly.pdbx_seq_one_letter_code
_entity_poly.pdbx_strand_id
1 'polypeptide(L)'
;MNQQEREDIISLLENAIPAIKRGNDKRVKQLSDRIIHSAAIFQDKYAIQLATTIYALYKIMKNDWYKKRNKQEYKAFLENVYPMLTEALSYIKKGDTPKYYSTMSKVLKLIGNFDRKFGQYLGEVIRYAMIKKASRVYYHGISLGRVAEMIGVSEWELMDYVGGLREDEFPLHEKVTPEERIKWDLKGSVVMDTSTVIVSAANCMLPLLKEIKSAKWVIPVWVREEAIGRALEITRFAYQAIRIESAIKENTINVMYNESARELSEKLLYLANNTFKARGKWIKIVHKGEVGVIALAKTIGAEYVAIDERTARTLVENPEQIKELLERRLHTNIEINTRNLQAVRDITNGLKVIRSAEIFVQAFKMGLFNRYINGINRAKLIRSVLWALKYKGCAIKRSEIEKYVELLR
;
A
#
# COMPACT_ATOMS: atom_id res chain seq x y z
N MET A 1 23.01 1.93 8.42
CA MET A 1 22.30 3.14 8.84
C MET A 1 23.23 4.32 8.59
N ASN A 2 22.73 5.38 7.97
CA ASN A 2 23.51 6.60 7.74
C ASN A 2 23.47 7.53 8.97
N GLN A 3 24.31 8.57 8.99
CA GLN A 3 24.42 9.47 10.15
C GLN A 3 23.13 10.25 10.44
N GLN A 4 22.49 10.81 9.41
CA GLN A 4 21.24 11.57 9.56
C GLN A 4 20.11 10.70 10.12
N GLU A 5 19.94 9.48 9.62
CA GLU A 5 18.96 8.50 10.13
C GLU A 5 19.18 8.21 11.61
N ARG A 6 20.45 8.03 12.01
CA ARG A 6 20.83 7.76 13.39
C ARG A 6 20.49 8.94 14.30
N GLU A 7 20.79 10.16 13.87
CA GLU A 7 20.46 11.39 14.59
C GLU A 7 18.95 11.57 14.73
N ASP A 8 18.17 11.30 13.67
CA ASP A 8 16.70 11.35 13.71
C ASP A 8 16.12 10.33 14.72
N ILE A 9 16.65 9.10 14.75
CA ILE A 9 16.27 8.04 15.69
C ILE A 9 16.61 8.45 17.13
N ILE A 10 17.82 8.96 17.37
CA ILE A 10 18.28 9.44 18.68
C ILE A 10 17.36 10.56 19.17
N SER A 11 17.14 11.58 18.35
CA SER A 11 16.30 12.72 18.68
C SER A 11 14.87 12.29 19.02
N LEU A 12 14.30 11.34 18.26
CA LEU A 12 12.97 10.84 18.56
C LEU A 12 12.92 10.13 19.91
N LEU A 13 13.86 9.22 20.18
CA LEU A 13 13.90 8.46 21.45
C LEU A 13 14.08 9.38 22.65
N GLU A 14 14.97 10.37 22.56
CA GLU A 14 15.19 11.39 23.61
C GLU A 14 13.90 12.16 23.94
N ASN A 15 13.03 12.35 22.96
CA ASN A 15 11.73 13.00 23.15
C ASN A 15 10.62 12.02 23.58
N ALA A 16 10.64 10.78 23.08
CA ALA A 16 9.59 9.79 23.29
C ALA A 16 9.66 9.18 24.69
N ILE A 17 10.86 8.86 25.18
CA ILE A 17 11.09 8.30 26.50
C ILE A 17 10.45 9.16 27.62
N PRO A 18 10.73 10.47 27.73
CA PRO A 18 10.10 11.31 28.76
C PRO A 18 8.60 11.49 28.53
N ALA A 19 8.11 11.51 27.28
CA ALA A 19 6.68 11.60 26.99
C ALA A 19 5.93 10.33 27.45
N ILE A 20 6.51 9.14 27.23
CA ILE A 20 5.99 7.86 27.71
C ILE A 20 5.97 7.84 29.24
N LYS A 21 7.07 8.22 29.88
CA LYS A 21 7.18 8.27 31.35
C LYS A 21 6.13 9.17 32.00
N ARG A 22 5.80 10.30 31.36
CA ARG A 22 4.79 11.27 31.84
C ARG A 22 3.36 10.92 31.44
N GLY A 23 3.14 9.83 30.69
CA GLY A 23 1.80 9.47 30.22
C GLY A 23 1.23 10.38 29.14
N ASN A 24 2.06 11.17 28.43
CA ASN A 24 1.60 12.12 27.40
C ASN A 24 1.36 11.43 26.05
N ASP A 25 0.24 10.72 25.93
CA ASP A 25 -0.13 9.94 24.75
C ASP A 25 -0.20 10.78 23.47
N LYS A 26 -0.70 12.03 23.56
CA LYS A 26 -0.76 12.97 22.43
C LYS A 26 0.63 13.24 21.85
N ARG A 27 1.63 13.47 22.71
CA ARG A 27 3.02 13.70 22.28
C ARG A 27 3.64 12.43 21.71
N VAL A 28 3.40 11.27 22.32
CA VAL A 28 3.87 9.97 21.79
C VAL A 28 3.34 9.73 20.37
N LYS A 29 2.06 10.02 20.13
CA LYS A 29 1.47 9.94 18.78
C LYS A 29 2.21 10.84 17.79
N GLN A 30 2.38 12.12 18.11
CA GLN A 30 3.06 13.09 17.24
C GLN A 30 4.48 12.64 16.90
N LEU A 31 5.24 12.17 17.88
CA LEU A 31 6.60 11.67 17.67
C LEU A 31 6.62 10.46 16.74
N SER A 32 5.67 9.53 16.91
CA SER A 32 5.57 8.37 16.02
C SER A 32 5.27 8.72 14.56
N ASP A 33 4.61 9.86 14.30
CA ASP A 33 4.32 10.34 12.95
C ASP A 33 5.52 11.11 12.35
N ARG A 34 6.33 11.77 13.18
CA ARG A 34 7.49 12.55 12.73
C ARG A 34 8.52 11.71 11.95
N ILE A 35 8.85 10.52 12.45
CA ILE A 35 9.86 9.65 11.83
C ILE A 35 9.43 9.00 10.52
N ILE A 36 8.15 9.07 10.16
CA ILE A 36 7.66 8.54 8.88
C ILE A 36 8.33 9.25 7.70
N HIS A 37 8.61 10.56 7.81
CA HIS A 37 9.29 11.30 6.75
C HIS A 37 10.67 10.71 6.46
N SER A 38 11.47 10.49 7.50
CA SER A 38 12.79 9.86 7.37
C SER A 38 12.65 8.42 6.88
N ALA A 39 11.66 7.66 7.37
CA ALA A 39 11.40 6.30 6.90
C ALA A 39 10.99 6.25 5.42
N ALA A 40 10.28 7.25 4.89
CA ALA A 40 9.92 7.31 3.48
C ALA A 40 11.12 7.63 2.58
N ILE A 41 12.00 8.55 2.99
CA ILE A 41 13.21 8.91 2.24
C ILE A 41 14.23 7.76 2.26
N PHE A 42 14.53 7.26 3.45
CA PHE A 42 15.64 6.34 3.67
C PHE A 42 15.25 4.86 3.60
N GLN A 43 13.95 4.55 3.79
CA GLN A 43 13.39 3.20 3.75
C GLN A 43 14.13 2.21 4.66
N ASP A 44 14.57 2.73 5.80
CA ASP A 44 15.36 2.01 6.76
C ASP A 44 14.48 1.26 7.77
N LYS A 45 14.81 -0.03 7.98
CA LYS A 45 14.06 -0.93 8.86
C LYS A 45 14.07 -0.50 10.33
N TYR A 46 15.10 0.20 10.81
CA TYR A 46 15.24 0.66 12.20
C TYR A 46 14.32 1.83 12.50
N ALA A 47 14.20 2.78 11.57
CA ALA A 47 13.26 3.89 11.66
C ALA A 47 11.80 3.40 11.64
N ILE A 48 11.49 2.43 10.78
CA ILE A 48 10.16 1.80 10.70
C ILE A 48 9.82 1.05 11.98
N GLN A 49 10.75 0.25 12.51
CA GLN A 49 10.56 -0.47 13.76
C GLN A 49 10.28 0.50 14.91
N LEU A 50 11.01 1.61 14.99
CA LEU A 50 10.78 2.65 15.97
C LEU A 50 9.39 3.27 15.82
N ALA A 51 9.02 3.69 14.60
CA ALA A 51 7.73 4.30 14.32
C ALA A 51 6.55 3.40 14.75
N THR A 52 6.64 2.11 14.43
CA THR A 52 5.67 1.09 14.80
C THR A 52 5.61 0.89 16.31
N THR A 53 6.77 0.77 16.96
CA THR A 53 6.86 0.55 18.42
C THR A 53 6.24 1.71 19.20
N ILE A 54 6.62 2.95 18.87
CA ILE A 54 6.11 4.15 19.55
C ILE A 54 4.61 4.32 19.31
N TYR A 55 4.10 4.00 18.12
CA TYR A 55 2.67 4.06 17.85
C TYR A 55 1.87 2.96 18.56
N ALA A 56 2.41 1.74 18.66
CA ALA A 56 1.79 0.67 19.43
C ALA A 56 1.70 1.04 20.92
N LEU A 57 2.77 1.63 21.49
CA LEU A 57 2.75 2.18 22.85
C LEU A 57 1.70 3.28 23.01
N TYR A 58 1.60 4.22 22.07
CA TYR A 58 0.53 5.22 22.06
C TYR A 58 -0.86 4.57 22.13
N LYS A 59 -1.13 3.53 21.32
CA LYS A 59 -2.43 2.86 21.30
C LYS A 59 -2.77 2.20 22.64
N ILE A 60 -1.79 1.59 23.31
CA ILE A 60 -1.95 1.06 24.66
C ILE A 60 -2.19 2.19 25.67
N MET A 61 -1.39 3.26 25.64
CA MET A 61 -1.47 4.36 26.60
C MET A 61 -2.78 5.15 26.51
N LYS A 62 -3.27 5.37 25.29
CA LYS A 62 -4.52 6.09 25.04
C LYS A 62 -5.75 5.30 25.50
N ASN A 63 -5.70 3.97 25.43
CA ASN A 63 -6.88 3.15 25.70
C ASN A 63 -7.04 2.94 27.21
N ASP A 64 -8.02 3.63 27.80
CA ASP A 64 -8.31 3.53 29.24
C ASP A 64 -8.77 2.14 29.67
N TRP A 65 -9.19 1.27 28.75
CA TRP A 65 -9.49 -0.13 29.03
C TRP A 65 -8.35 -0.85 29.76
N TYR A 66 -7.10 -0.68 29.29
CA TYR A 66 -5.95 -1.33 29.91
C TYR A 66 -5.73 -0.85 31.35
N LYS A 67 -5.89 0.45 31.59
CA LYS A 67 -5.73 1.06 32.92
C LYS A 67 -6.82 0.60 33.89
N LYS A 68 -8.06 0.51 33.41
CA LYS A 68 -9.23 0.11 34.21
C LYS A 68 -9.22 -1.37 34.53
N ARG A 69 -8.76 -2.23 33.61
CA ARG A 69 -8.80 -3.69 33.79
C ARG A 69 -7.76 -4.20 34.78
N ASN A 70 -6.53 -3.70 34.72
CA ASN A 70 -5.50 -4.02 35.72
C ASN A 70 -4.44 -2.90 35.79
N LYS A 71 -4.67 -1.95 36.71
CA LYS A 71 -3.80 -0.78 36.90
C LYS A 71 -2.36 -1.15 37.29
N GLN A 72 -2.20 -2.19 38.10
CA GLN A 72 -0.88 -2.64 38.57
C GLN A 72 -0.07 -3.24 37.43
N GLU A 73 -0.67 -4.13 36.63
CA GLU A 73 0.01 -4.72 35.49
C GLU A 73 0.29 -3.71 34.38
N TYR A 74 -0.61 -2.75 34.14
CA TYR A 74 -0.35 -1.64 33.22
C TYR A 74 0.86 -0.81 33.66
N LYS A 75 0.97 -0.50 34.96
CA LYS A 75 2.10 0.25 35.51
C LYS A 75 3.40 -0.55 35.37
N ALA A 76 3.38 -1.83 35.76
CA ALA A 76 4.53 -2.73 35.62
C ALA A 76 4.97 -2.90 34.16
N PHE A 77 4.03 -2.96 33.22
CA PHE A 77 4.32 -2.97 31.79
C PHE A 77 5.12 -1.74 31.36
N LEU A 78 4.67 -0.53 31.73
CA LEU A 78 5.39 0.71 31.39
C LEU A 78 6.76 0.80 32.10
N GLU A 79 6.85 0.33 33.35
CA GLU A 79 8.10 0.26 34.11
C GLU A 79 9.12 -0.70 33.47
N ASN A 80 8.67 -1.74 32.76
CA ASN A 80 9.53 -2.63 31.99
C ASN A 80 9.92 -2.03 30.61
N VAL A 81 9.02 -1.31 29.95
CA VAL A 81 9.29 -0.68 28.64
C VAL A 81 10.35 0.42 28.76
N TYR A 82 10.28 1.25 29.80
CA TYR A 82 11.12 2.45 29.94
C TYR A 82 12.64 2.15 29.97
N PRO A 83 13.15 1.20 30.78
CA PRO A 83 14.57 0.84 30.78
C PRO A 83 15.04 0.33 29.43
N MET A 84 14.22 -0.47 28.73
CA MET A 84 14.56 -1.03 27.42
C MET A 84 14.68 0.06 26.34
N LEU A 85 13.80 1.06 26.34
CA LEU A 85 13.93 2.20 25.43
C LEU A 85 15.17 3.04 25.74
N THR A 86 15.52 3.19 27.01
CA THR A 86 16.75 3.88 27.44
C THR A 86 18.00 3.12 27.02
N GLU A 87 17.98 1.79 27.14
CA GLU A 87 19.05 0.91 26.66
C GLU A 87 19.19 1.00 25.14
N ALA A 88 18.08 0.95 24.40
CA ALA A 88 18.05 1.14 22.95
C ALA A 88 18.66 2.48 22.53
N LEU A 89 18.31 3.57 23.24
CA LEU A 89 18.91 4.90 23.03
C LEU A 89 20.43 4.89 23.26
N SER A 90 20.92 4.19 24.29
CA SER A 90 22.35 4.05 24.55
C SER A 90 23.07 3.31 23.42
N TYR A 91 22.51 2.19 22.94
CA TYR A 91 23.10 1.43 21.85
C TYR A 91 23.16 2.23 20.55
N ILE A 92 22.08 2.91 20.18
CA ILE A 92 22.07 3.71 18.96
C ILE A 92 23.03 4.92 19.07
N LYS A 93 23.18 5.52 20.26
CA LYS A 93 24.20 6.56 20.51
C LYS A 93 25.63 6.04 20.39
N LYS A 94 25.89 4.78 20.70
CA LYS A 94 27.20 4.12 20.52
C LYS A 94 27.42 3.55 19.11
N GLY A 95 26.38 3.50 18.28
CA GLY A 95 26.45 2.96 16.91
C GLY A 95 26.20 1.46 16.84
N ASP A 96 25.85 0.83 17.96
CA ASP A 96 25.53 -0.60 18.06
C ASP A 96 24.10 -0.86 17.57
N THR A 97 23.94 -0.76 16.25
CA THR A 97 22.67 -0.93 15.55
C THR A 97 22.07 -2.33 15.73
N PRO A 98 22.85 -3.44 15.72
CA PRO A 98 22.32 -4.77 16.01
C PRO A 98 21.70 -4.88 17.40
N LYS A 99 22.36 -4.36 18.44
CA LYS A 99 21.78 -4.40 19.80
C LYS A 99 20.56 -3.52 19.92
N TYR A 100 20.58 -2.31 19.36
CA TYR A 100 19.39 -1.45 19.24
C TYR A 100 18.19 -2.23 18.69
N TYR A 101 18.36 -2.89 17.54
CA TYR A 101 17.28 -3.65 16.88
C TYR A 101 16.79 -4.81 17.72
N SER A 102 17.71 -5.54 18.36
CA SER A 102 17.35 -6.64 19.27
C SER A 102 16.53 -6.15 20.46
N THR A 103 16.92 -5.02 21.07
CA THR A 103 16.21 -4.42 22.21
C THR A 103 14.83 -3.92 21.80
N MET A 104 14.72 -3.23 20.66
CA MET A 104 13.42 -2.81 20.11
C MET A 104 12.50 -4.00 19.79
N SER A 105 13.05 -5.11 19.31
CA SER A 105 12.30 -6.36 19.09
C SER A 105 11.76 -6.94 20.39
N LYS A 106 12.54 -6.88 21.47
CA LYS A 106 12.08 -7.30 22.81
C LYS A 106 10.95 -6.38 23.32
N VAL A 107 11.02 -5.07 23.08
CA VAL A 107 9.94 -4.13 23.42
C VAL A 107 8.65 -4.47 22.66
N LEU A 108 8.73 -4.74 21.36
CA LEU A 108 7.58 -5.20 20.57
C LEU A 108 7.01 -6.51 21.11
N LYS A 109 7.85 -7.48 21.49
CA LYS A 109 7.38 -8.73 22.12
C LYS A 109 6.65 -8.46 23.43
N LEU A 110 7.14 -7.54 24.26
CA LEU A 110 6.49 -7.14 25.50
C LEU A 110 5.11 -6.48 25.25
N ILE A 111 5.02 -5.58 24.27
CA ILE A 111 3.76 -4.98 23.81
C ILE A 111 2.77 -6.06 23.38
N GLY A 112 3.21 -7.02 22.56
CA GLY A 112 2.34 -8.09 22.05
C GLY A 112 1.88 -9.06 23.14
N ASN A 113 2.72 -9.35 24.12
CA ASN A 113 2.33 -10.16 25.28
C ASN A 113 1.29 -9.44 26.15
N PHE A 114 1.51 -8.15 26.40
CA PHE A 114 0.59 -7.33 27.17
C PHE A 114 -0.78 -7.22 26.47
N ASP A 115 -0.79 -6.96 25.16
CA ASP A 115 -2.02 -6.86 24.37
C ASP A 115 -2.76 -8.21 24.27
N ARG A 116 -2.07 -9.35 24.15
CA ARG A 116 -2.76 -10.65 24.19
C ARG A 116 -3.41 -10.96 25.53
N LYS A 117 -2.78 -10.54 26.64
CA LYS A 117 -3.29 -10.81 27.99
C LYS A 117 -4.46 -9.91 28.38
N PHE A 118 -4.45 -8.64 27.94
CA PHE A 118 -5.41 -7.61 28.40
C PHE A 118 -6.15 -6.86 27.30
N GLY A 119 -5.72 -7.05 26.06
CA GLY A 119 -6.22 -6.31 24.92
C GLY A 119 -7.64 -6.68 24.58
N GLN A 120 -8.34 -5.67 24.10
CA GLN A 120 -9.62 -5.82 23.42
C GLN A 120 -9.42 -6.34 21.97
N TYR A 121 -8.20 -6.30 21.45
CA TYR A 121 -7.87 -6.42 20.03
C TYR A 121 -7.26 -7.77 19.60
N LEU A 122 -7.51 -8.87 20.30
CA LEU A 122 -7.00 -10.21 19.94
C LEU A 122 -5.46 -10.27 19.69
N GLY A 123 -4.67 -9.38 20.31
CA GLY A 123 -3.21 -9.33 20.11
C GLY A 123 -2.75 -8.56 18.86
N GLU A 124 -3.62 -7.80 18.20
CA GLU A 124 -3.33 -7.14 16.92
C GLU A 124 -2.81 -5.69 17.04
N VAL A 125 -2.54 -5.15 18.23
CA VAL A 125 -2.12 -3.74 18.36
C VAL A 125 -0.87 -3.41 17.53
N ILE A 126 0.09 -4.33 17.47
CA ILE A 126 1.31 -4.18 16.66
C ILE A 126 0.98 -4.23 15.18
N ARG A 127 0.11 -5.18 14.76
CA ARG A 127 -0.28 -5.32 13.36
C ARG A 127 -1.00 -4.07 12.88
N TYR A 128 -1.93 -3.56 13.67
CA TYR A 128 -2.61 -2.29 13.42
C TYR A 128 -1.61 -1.11 13.36
N ALA A 129 -0.62 -1.08 14.24
CA ALA A 129 0.42 -0.05 14.22
C ALA A 129 1.24 -0.09 12.91
N MET A 130 1.63 -1.28 12.46
CA MET A 130 2.33 -1.48 11.19
C MET A 130 1.50 -0.98 10.02
N ILE A 131 0.24 -1.41 9.90
CA ILE A 131 -0.68 -0.99 8.84
C ILE A 131 -0.87 0.54 8.85
N LYS A 132 -1.01 1.14 10.05
CA LYS A 132 -1.13 2.59 10.15
C LYS A 132 0.11 3.30 9.63
N LYS A 133 1.30 2.84 10.01
CA LYS A 133 2.56 3.46 9.56
C LYS A 133 2.82 3.22 8.09
N ALA A 134 2.43 2.06 7.58
CA ALA A 134 2.40 1.77 6.15
C ALA A 134 1.55 2.76 5.39
N SER A 135 0.30 3.01 5.81
CA SER A 135 -0.52 4.02 5.16
C SER A 135 0.15 5.39 5.11
N ARG A 136 0.86 5.78 6.19
CA ARG A 136 1.60 7.05 6.26
C ARG A 136 2.79 7.12 5.32
N VAL A 137 3.54 6.04 5.15
CA VAL A 137 4.61 5.98 4.14
C VAL A 137 4.03 6.03 2.73
N TYR A 138 2.96 5.28 2.46
CA TYR A 138 2.27 5.25 1.18
C TYR A 138 1.80 6.66 0.74
N TYR A 139 1.32 7.48 1.68
CA TYR A 139 0.95 8.88 1.42
C TYR A 139 2.09 9.75 0.88
N HIS A 140 3.35 9.36 1.07
CA HIS A 140 4.49 10.08 0.53
C HIS A 140 4.75 9.82 -0.96
N GLY A 141 3.97 8.95 -1.63
CA GLY A 141 4.13 8.64 -3.05
C GLY A 141 5.05 7.45 -3.31
N ILE A 142 5.16 6.55 -2.34
CA ILE A 142 5.76 5.23 -2.51
C ILE A 142 4.62 4.25 -2.74
N SER A 143 4.77 3.35 -3.70
CA SER A 143 3.74 2.40 -4.06
C SER A 143 3.35 1.46 -2.93
N LEU A 144 2.15 0.90 -3.04
CA LEU A 144 1.56 0.06 -2.00
C LEU A 144 2.38 -1.22 -1.80
N GLY A 145 2.80 -1.89 -2.87
CA GLY A 145 3.61 -3.10 -2.80
C GLY A 145 4.95 -2.83 -2.14
N ARG A 146 5.60 -1.71 -2.49
CA ARG A 146 6.91 -1.35 -1.92
C ARG A 146 6.81 -1.05 -0.43
N VAL A 147 5.76 -0.37 0.00
CA VAL A 147 5.50 -0.10 1.43
C VAL A 147 5.17 -1.38 2.18
N ALA A 148 4.35 -2.27 1.60
CA ALA A 148 3.97 -3.54 2.21
C ALA A 148 5.21 -4.43 2.45
N GLU A 149 6.08 -4.55 1.45
CA GLU A 149 7.38 -5.22 1.54
C GLU A 149 8.25 -4.61 2.66
N MET A 150 8.42 -3.28 2.62
CA MET A 150 9.31 -2.56 3.53
C MET A 150 8.91 -2.69 5.01
N ILE A 151 7.61 -2.76 5.29
CA ILE A 151 7.08 -2.83 6.66
C ILE A 151 6.80 -4.28 7.08
N GLY A 152 6.60 -5.19 6.12
CA GLY A 152 6.24 -6.57 6.41
C GLY A 152 4.75 -6.74 6.73
N VAL A 153 3.87 -6.00 6.05
CA VAL A 153 2.41 -6.24 6.01
C VAL A 153 2.01 -6.85 4.67
N SER A 154 0.81 -7.41 4.54
CA SER A 154 0.31 -7.82 3.21
C SER A 154 -0.30 -6.63 2.48
N GLU A 155 -0.31 -6.68 1.14
CA GLU A 155 -1.02 -5.69 0.34
C GLU A 155 -2.51 -5.66 0.67
N TRP A 156 -3.12 -6.83 0.93
CA TRP A 156 -4.51 -6.95 1.39
C TRP A 156 -4.84 -6.08 2.60
N GLU A 157 -3.99 -6.12 3.63
CA GLU A 157 -4.22 -5.33 4.84
C GLU A 157 -4.06 -3.84 4.58
N LEU A 158 -3.06 -3.48 3.80
CA LEU A 158 -2.78 -2.09 3.49
C LEU A 158 -3.89 -1.51 2.60
N MET A 159 -4.34 -2.24 1.58
CA MET A 159 -5.45 -1.87 0.68
C MET A 159 -6.77 -1.68 1.42
N ASP A 160 -7.16 -2.66 2.25
CA ASP A 160 -8.38 -2.58 3.05
C ASP A 160 -8.34 -1.39 4.03
N TYR A 161 -7.16 -1.05 4.54
CA TYR A 161 -6.99 0.11 5.40
C TYR A 161 -7.05 1.44 4.62
N VAL A 162 -6.33 1.57 3.51
CA VAL A 162 -6.26 2.84 2.76
C VAL A 162 -7.54 3.14 1.99
N GLY A 163 -8.28 2.12 1.55
CA GLY A 163 -9.57 2.29 0.87
C GLY A 163 -10.63 3.00 1.72
N GLY A 164 -10.51 2.93 3.05
CA GLY A 164 -11.38 3.62 4.00
C GLY A 164 -10.97 5.05 4.38
N LEU A 165 -9.83 5.54 3.88
CA LEU A 165 -9.30 6.86 4.23
C LEU A 165 -9.85 7.98 3.33
N ARG A 166 -9.74 9.22 3.78
CA ARG A 166 -10.28 10.40 3.06
C ARG A 166 -9.39 10.76 1.86
N GLU A 167 -10.01 11.29 0.81
CA GLU A 167 -9.38 11.57 -0.49
C GLU A 167 -8.51 12.83 -0.52
N ASP A 168 -8.77 13.77 0.38
CA ASP A 168 -8.02 15.03 0.54
C ASP A 168 -6.54 14.79 0.90
N GLU A 169 -6.20 13.57 1.30
CA GLU A 169 -4.84 13.14 1.54
C GLU A 169 -4.04 12.83 0.24
N PHE A 170 -4.57 13.07 -0.96
CA PHE A 170 -3.82 12.87 -2.23
C PHE A 170 -4.12 13.91 -3.34
N PRO A 171 -3.26 14.92 -3.52
CA PRO A 171 -3.53 16.01 -4.45
C PRO A 171 -2.84 15.81 -5.81
N LEU A 172 -2.84 14.58 -6.34
CA LEU A 172 -2.43 14.31 -7.72
C LEU A 172 -3.65 14.46 -8.64
N HIS A 173 -3.49 15.17 -9.75
CA HIS A 173 -4.49 15.25 -10.80
C HIS A 173 -4.31 14.07 -11.76
N GLU A 174 -5.41 13.39 -12.07
CA GLU A 174 -5.42 12.30 -13.04
C GLU A 174 -5.07 12.88 -14.43
N LYS A 175 -4.14 12.25 -15.15
CA LYS A 175 -3.86 12.65 -16.53
C LYS A 175 -4.97 12.20 -17.48
N VAL A 176 -5.42 10.95 -17.30
CA VAL A 176 -6.49 10.35 -18.12
C VAL A 176 -7.79 10.36 -17.33
N THR A 177 -8.81 11.02 -17.87
CA THR A 177 -10.09 11.26 -17.17
C THR A 177 -11.07 10.09 -17.30
N PRO A 178 -12.13 10.02 -16.45
CA PRO A 178 -13.21 9.06 -16.61
C PRO A 178 -13.87 9.06 -18.00
N GLU A 179 -14.03 10.24 -18.59
CA GLU A 179 -14.61 10.45 -19.92
C GLU A 179 -13.74 9.84 -21.04
N GLU A 180 -12.43 9.83 -20.87
CA GLU A 180 -11.51 9.20 -21.81
C GLU A 180 -11.51 7.68 -21.63
N ARG A 181 -11.40 7.21 -20.38
CA ARG A 181 -11.32 5.78 -20.05
C ARG A 181 -12.57 4.99 -20.42
N ILE A 182 -13.77 5.57 -20.24
CA ILE A 182 -15.04 4.90 -20.53
C ILE A 182 -15.19 4.51 -22.02
N LYS A 183 -14.47 5.20 -22.90
CA LYS A 183 -14.47 4.98 -24.36
C LYS A 183 -13.59 3.81 -24.76
N TRP A 184 -12.66 3.39 -23.92
CA TRP A 184 -11.78 2.28 -24.24
C TRP A 184 -12.53 0.96 -24.25
N ASP A 185 -12.27 0.18 -25.28
CA ASP A 185 -12.86 -1.13 -25.48
C ASP A 185 -11.83 -2.18 -25.07
N LEU A 186 -12.11 -2.90 -23.99
CA LEU A 186 -11.17 -3.85 -23.39
C LEU A 186 -11.08 -5.10 -24.26
N LYS A 187 -10.18 -5.03 -25.26
CA LYS A 187 -9.94 -6.08 -26.25
C LYS A 187 -8.54 -6.64 -26.14
N GLY A 188 -8.41 -7.94 -26.38
CA GLY A 188 -7.13 -8.63 -26.34
C GLY A 188 -6.63 -8.85 -24.91
N SER A 189 -5.32 -8.95 -24.72
CA SER A 189 -4.73 -9.18 -23.41
C SER A 189 -4.80 -7.93 -22.53
N VAL A 190 -5.30 -8.11 -21.31
CA VAL A 190 -5.25 -7.11 -20.23
C VAL A 190 -4.40 -7.68 -19.10
N VAL A 191 -3.26 -7.05 -18.83
CA VAL A 191 -2.36 -7.52 -17.77
C VAL A 191 -2.72 -6.83 -16.46
N MET A 192 -3.09 -7.59 -15.43
CA MET A 192 -3.55 -7.05 -14.15
C MET A 192 -2.46 -7.12 -13.10
N ASP A 193 -2.42 -6.09 -12.26
CA ASP A 193 -1.59 -6.06 -11.07
C ASP A 193 -2.25 -6.73 -9.85
N THR A 194 -1.46 -6.90 -8.79
CA THR A 194 -1.90 -7.50 -7.53
C THR A 194 -3.13 -6.77 -6.98
N SER A 195 -3.12 -5.44 -7.01
CA SER A 195 -4.21 -4.63 -6.45
C SER A 195 -5.55 -4.84 -7.19
N THR A 196 -5.54 -4.90 -8.52
CA THR A 196 -6.75 -5.20 -9.32
C THR A 196 -7.32 -6.59 -9.04
N VAL A 197 -6.45 -7.61 -8.91
CA VAL A 197 -6.86 -8.98 -8.59
C VAL A 197 -7.48 -9.04 -7.20
N ILE A 198 -6.84 -8.40 -6.22
CA ILE A 198 -7.32 -8.29 -4.84
C ILE A 198 -8.70 -7.65 -4.79
N VAL A 199 -8.89 -6.50 -5.43
CA VAL A 199 -10.17 -5.78 -5.43
C VAL A 199 -11.28 -6.59 -6.08
N SER A 200 -10.98 -7.28 -7.18
CA SER A 200 -11.93 -8.15 -7.88
C SER A 200 -12.37 -9.31 -7.00
N ALA A 201 -11.45 -9.94 -6.28
CA ALA A 201 -11.75 -11.02 -5.35
C ALA A 201 -12.50 -10.53 -4.10
N ALA A 202 -12.08 -9.40 -3.52
CA ALA A 202 -12.68 -8.81 -2.33
C ALA A 202 -14.15 -8.40 -2.53
N ASN A 203 -14.53 -8.05 -3.76
CA ASN A 203 -15.89 -7.65 -4.12
C ASN A 203 -16.72 -8.75 -4.78
N CYS A 204 -16.21 -9.99 -4.81
CA CYS A 204 -16.86 -11.11 -5.47
C CYS A 204 -17.08 -10.97 -6.98
N MET A 205 -16.24 -10.20 -7.67
CA MET A 205 -16.42 -9.85 -9.07
C MET A 205 -15.55 -10.66 -10.05
N LEU A 206 -14.70 -11.57 -9.56
CA LEU A 206 -13.93 -12.50 -10.41
C LEU A 206 -14.78 -13.21 -11.49
N PRO A 207 -16.01 -13.72 -11.19
CA PRO A 207 -16.83 -14.36 -12.22
C PRO A 207 -17.22 -13.42 -13.36
N LEU A 208 -17.34 -12.11 -13.10
CA LEU A 208 -17.68 -11.13 -14.14
C LEU A 208 -16.54 -10.95 -15.15
N LEU A 209 -15.28 -11.16 -14.73
CA LEU A 209 -14.14 -11.15 -15.65
C LEU A 209 -14.31 -12.22 -16.74
N LYS A 210 -14.80 -13.40 -16.38
CA LYS A 210 -15.06 -14.51 -17.32
C LYS A 210 -16.13 -14.17 -18.36
N GLU A 211 -17.08 -13.29 -18.01
CA GLU A 211 -18.17 -12.88 -18.91
C GLU A 211 -17.74 -11.78 -19.90
N ILE A 212 -16.65 -11.06 -19.63
CA ILE A 212 -16.08 -10.08 -20.57
C ILE A 212 -15.23 -10.81 -21.62
N LYS A 213 -15.88 -11.41 -22.63
CA LYS A 213 -15.23 -12.26 -23.64
C LYS A 213 -14.24 -11.55 -24.55
N SER A 214 -14.32 -10.22 -24.67
CA SER A 214 -13.40 -9.42 -25.48
C SER A 214 -11.99 -9.35 -24.88
N ALA A 215 -11.85 -9.56 -23.57
CA ALA A 215 -10.60 -9.42 -22.84
C ALA A 215 -10.07 -10.79 -22.38
N LYS A 216 -8.76 -10.98 -22.51
CA LYS A 216 -8.02 -12.08 -21.88
C LYS A 216 -7.27 -11.53 -20.69
N TRP A 217 -7.71 -11.89 -19.49
CA TRP A 217 -7.10 -11.46 -18.24
C TRP A 217 -5.82 -12.25 -17.99
N VAL A 218 -4.70 -11.54 -17.87
CA VAL A 218 -3.38 -12.12 -17.67
C VAL A 218 -2.75 -11.54 -16.40
N ILE A 219 -2.08 -12.37 -15.62
CA ILE A 219 -1.21 -11.92 -14.53
C ILE A 219 0.16 -12.58 -14.65
N PRO A 220 1.25 -11.88 -14.31
CA PRO A 220 2.54 -12.54 -14.19
C PRO A 220 2.60 -13.46 -12.96
N VAL A 221 3.52 -14.43 -12.96
CA VAL A 221 3.69 -15.40 -11.85
C VAL A 221 3.88 -14.72 -10.49
N TRP A 222 4.67 -13.64 -10.42
CA TRP A 222 4.91 -12.94 -9.15
C TRP A 222 3.68 -12.20 -8.62
N VAL A 223 2.76 -11.73 -9.48
CA VAL A 223 1.47 -11.16 -9.04
C VAL A 223 0.61 -12.23 -8.39
N ARG A 224 0.62 -13.47 -8.93
CA ARG A 224 -0.04 -14.60 -8.26
C ARG A 224 0.55 -14.85 -6.87
N GLU A 225 1.88 -14.88 -6.76
CA GLU A 225 2.58 -15.11 -5.47
C GLU A 225 2.23 -14.02 -4.44
N GLU A 226 2.23 -12.76 -4.84
CA GLU A 226 1.86 -11.62 -3.99
C GLU A 226 0.38 -11.65 -3.57
N ALA A 227 -0.53 -11.89 -4.52
CA ALA A 227 -1.97 -11.87 -4.28
C ALA A 227 -2.44 -13.03 -3.40
N ILE A 228 -1.79 -14.19 -3.47
CA ILE A 228 -2.26 -15.44 -2.85
C ILE A 228 -1.37 -15.86 -1.68
N GLY A 229 -0.04 -15.84 -1.84
CA GLY A 229 0.90 -16.51 -0.94
C GLY A 229 0.71 -16.13 0.52
N ARG A 230 0.98 -14.87 0.87
CA ARG A 230 0.81 -14.37 2.25
C ARG A 230 -0.66 -14.28 2.67
N ALA A 231 -1.57 -14.14 1.72
CA ALA A 231 -2.99 -13.97 2.00
C ALA A 231 -3.63 -15.26 2.56
N LEU A 232 -3.15 -16.44 2.15
CA LEU A 232 -3.58 -17.73 2.68
C LEU A 232 -3.25 -17.91 4.17
N GLU A 233 -2.14 -17.32 4.64
CA GLU A 233 -1.72 -17.38 6.04
C GLU A 233 -2.52 -16.43 6.95
N ILE A 234 -3.22 -15.46 6.37
CA ILE A 234 -4.01 -14.47 7.11
C ILE A 234 -5.47 -14.90 7.07
N THR A 235 -6.00 -15.38 8.21
CA THR A 235 -7.38 -15.89 8.33
C THR A 235 -8.44 -15.00 7.69
N ARG A 236 -8.26 -13.67 7.79
CA ARG A 236 -9.19 -12.68 7.22
C ARG A 236 -9.26 -12.68 5.68
N PHE A 237 -8.17 -13.04 5.00
CA PHE A 237 -8.02 -12.97 3.54
C PHE A 237 -7.93 -14.34 2.86
N ALA A 238 -7.81 -15.42 3.63
CA ALA A 238 -7.64 -16.77 3.12
C ALA A 238 -8.76 -17.17 2.13
N TYR A 239 -10.02 -16.83 2.42
CA TYR A 239 -11.14 -17.15 1.52
C TYR A 239 -11.03 -16.44 0.17
N GLN A 240 -10.64 -15.17 0.17
CA GLN A 240 -10.47 -14.40 -1.06
C GLN A 240 -9.29 -14.92 -1.88
N ALA A 241 -8.19 -15.32 -1.22
CA ALA A 241 -7.05 -15.96 -1.87
C ALA A 241 -7.44 -17.29 -2.54
N ILE A 242 -8.24 -18.13 -1.87
CA ILE A 242 -8.79 -19.38 -2.44
C ILE A 242 -9.62 -19.10 -3.70
N ARG A 243 -10.38 -18.01 -3.72
CA ARG A 243 -11.20 -17.63 -4.89
C ARG A 243 -10.35 -17.18 -6.08
N ILE A 244 -9.22 -16.51 -5.83
CA ILE A 244 -8.26 -16.16 -6.88
C ILE A 244 -7.67 -17.46 -7.45
N GLU A 245 -7.26 -18.40 -6.60
CA GLU A 245 -6.80 -19.73 -7.04
C GLU A 245 -7.86 -20.45 -7.89
N SER A 246 -9.14 -20.42 -7.51
CA SER A 246 -10.23 -21.00 -8.30
C SER A 246 -10.36 -20.32 -9.67
N ALA A 247 -10.33 -18.99 -9.71
CA ALA A 247 -10.40 -18.23 -10.96
C ALA A 247 -9.22 -18.54 -11.90
N ILE A 248 -8.03 -18.81 -11.36
CA ILE A 248 -6.88 -19.26 -12.12
C ILE A 248 -7.11 -20.68 -12.67
N LYS A 249 -7.52 -21.63 -11.82
CA LYS A 249 -7.80 -23.01 -12.23
C LYS A 249 -8.90 -23.12 -13.30
N GLU A 250 -9.88 -22.24 -13.25
CA GLU A 250 -10.98 -22.16 -14.21
C GLU A 250 -10.63 -21.36 -15.49
N ASN A 251 -9.36 -20.95 -15.66
CA ASN A 251 -8.88 -20.13 -16.77
C ASN A 251 -9.60 -18.77 -16.92
N THR A 252 -10.21 -18.27 -15.84
CA THR A 252 -10.73 -16.90 -15.81
C THR A 252 -9.59 -15.89 -15.76
N ILE A 253 -8.52 -16.21 -15.03
CA ILE A 253 -7.27 -15.45 -15.00
C ILE A 253 -6.13 -16.35 -15.48
N ASN A 254 -5.36 -15.88 -16.46
CA ASN A 254 -4.25 -16.63 -17.06
C ASN A 254 -2.94 -16.21 -16.40
N VAL A 255 -2.25 -17.14 -15.74
CA VAL A 255 -0.93 -16.88 -15.16
C VAL A 255 0.13 -17.09 -16.24
N MET A 256 1.05 -16.15 -16.40
CA MET A 256 2.07 -16.20 -17.44
C MET A 256 3.48 -15.99 -16.87
N TYR A 257 4.40 -16.89 -17.24
CA TYR A 257 5.83 -16.68 -17.10
C TYR A 257 6.39 -16.23 -18.46
N ASN A 258 7.28 -15.25 -18.44
CA ASN A 258 7.99 -14.80 -19.63
C ASN A 258 9.36 -14.25 -19.22
N GLU A 259 10.44 -14.83 -19.76
CA GLU A 259 11.81 -14.45 -19.38
C GLU A 259 12.15 -13.01 -19.80
N SER A 260 11.80 -12.61 -21.03
CA SER A 260 12.00 -11.24 -21.50
C SER A 260 11.23 -10.21 -20.67
N ALA A 261 10.04 -10.57 -20.20
CA ALA A 261 9.28 -9.73 -19.28
C ALA A 261 9.95 -9.63 -17.89
N ARG A 262 10.61 -10.70 -17.43
CA ARG A 262 11.40 -10.68 -16.19
C ARG A 262 12.61 -9.76 -16.32
N GLU A 263 13.40 -9.88 -17.39
CA GLU A 263 14.55 -9.01 -17.65
C GLU A 263 14.14 -7.54 -17.78
N LEU A 264 13.07 -7.27 -18.53
CA LEU A 264 12.52 -5.91 -18.68
C LEU A 264 11.98 -5.37 -17.35
N SER A 265 11.38 -6.22 -16.52
CA SER A 265 10.91 -5.86 -15.18
C SER A 265 12.07 -5.47 -14.27
N GLU A 266 13.17 -6.23 -14.25
CA GLU A 266 14.37 -5.91 -13.47
C GLU A 266 15.00 -4.58 -13.93
N LYS A 267 15.08 -4.35 -15.24
CA LYS A 267 15.53 -3.08 -15.82
C LYS A 267 14.61 -1.92 -15.42
N LEU A 268 13.30 -2.07 -15.58
CA LEU A 268 12.33 -1.02 -15.26
C LEU A 268 12.32 -0.70 -13.77
N LEU A 269 12.40 -1.72 -12.91
CA LEU A 269 12.52 -1.57 -11.46
C LEU A 269 13.75 -0.74 -11.09
N TYR A 270 14.90 -1.05 -11.70
CA TYR A 270 16.12 -0.29 -11.49
C TYR A 270 15.95 1.17 -11.92
N LEU A 271 15.45 1.42 -13.12
CA LEU A 271 15.28 2.78 -13.64
C LEU A 271 14.33 3.60 -12.76
N ALA A 272 13.14 3.08 -12.46
CA ALA A 272 12.14 3.77 -11.65
C ALA A 272 12.66 4.08 -10.25
N ASN A 273 13.27 3.11 -9.57
CA ASN A 273 13.78 3.28 -8.21
C ASN A 273 15.10 4.08 -8.12
N ASN A 274 15.70 4.45 -9.25
CA ASN A 274 16.85 5.35 -9.34
C ASN A 274 16.51 6.60 -10.16
N THR A 275 15.24 7.01 -10.18
CA THR A 275 14.79 8.24 -10.87
C THR A 275 14.71 9.42 -9.91
N PHE A 276 14.18 9.22 -8.70
CA PHE A 276 13.94 10.30 -7.72
C PHE A 276 14.90 10.18 -6.54
N LYS A 277 15.55 11.29 -6.19
CA LYS A 277 16.56 11.34 -5.14
C LYS A 277 16.28 12.46 -4.16
N ALA A 278 16.38 12.16 -2.87
CA ALA A 278 16.27 13.12 -1.79
C ALA A 278 17.45 12.95 -0.84
N ARG A 279 18.06 14.05 -0.41
CA ARG A 279 19.15 14.05 0.58
C ARG A 279 20.27 13.04 0.25
N GLY A 280 20.67 12.99 -1.02
CA GLY A 280 21.73 12.08 -1.46
C GLY A 280 21.31 10.61 -1.66
N LYS A 281 20.04 10.24 -1.46
CA LYS A 281 19.54 8.86 -1.54
C LYS A 281 18.42 8.69 -2.55
N TRP A 282 18.51 7.65 -3.35
CA TRP A 282 17.45 7.24 -4.27
C TRP A 282 16.26 6.69 -3.48
N ILE A 283 15.07 7.22 -3.78
CA ILE A 283 13.82 6.77 -3.19
C ILE A 283 13.30 5.63 -4.06
N LYS A 284 13.18 4.43 -3.47
CA LYS A 284 12.56 3.31 -4.17
C LYS A 284 11.04 3.50 -4.15
N ILE A 285 10.48 3.95 -5.25
CA ILE A 285 9.06 4.31 -5.36
C ILE A 285 8.16 3.14 -5.73
N VAL A 286 8.70 2.06 -6.31
CA VAL A 286 7.91 0.92 -6.82
C VAL A 286 8.50 -0.45 -6.45
N HIS A 287 7.65 -1.46 -6.48
CA HIS A 287 7.93 -2.87 -6.24
C HIS A 287 7.93 -3.68 -7.54
N LYS A 288 8.48 -4.91 -7.47
CA LYS A 288 8.59 -5.83 -8.61
C LYS A 288 7.22 -6.21 -9.18
N GLY A 289 6.21 -6.39 -8.33
CA GLY A 289 4.83 -6.67 -8.73
C GLY A 289 4.28 -5.67 -9.74
N GLU A 290 4.43 -4.38 -9.43
CA GLU A 290 3.88 -3.27 -10.21
C GLU A 290 4.59 -3.10 -11.56
N VAL A 291 5.93 -3.09 -11.56
CA VAL A 291 6.71 -2.94 -12.80
C VAL A 291 6.69 -4.19 -13.68
N GLY A 292 6.50 -5.36 -13.06
CA GLY A 292 6.38 -6.61 -13.80
C GLY A 292 5.12 -6.68 -14.67
N VAL A 293 4.02 -6.06 -14.24
CA VAL A 293 2.79 -5.96 -15.04
C VAL A 293 3.04 -5.15 -16.31
N ILE A 294 3.73 -4.02 -16.17
CA ILE A 294 4.13 -3.14 -17.29
C ILE A 294 5.03 -3.90 -18.26
N ALA A 295 6.07 -4.56 -17.72
CA ALA A 295 7.03 -5.31 -18.52
C ALA A 295 6.38 -6.49 -19.27
N LEU A 296 5.49 -7.22 -18.61
CA LEU A 296 4.75 -8.31 -19.25
C LEU A 296 3.85 -7.78 -20.37
N ALA A 297 3.09 -6.71 -20.11
CA ALA A 297 2.23 -6.09 -21.11
C ALA A 297 3.00 -5.67 -22.36
N LYS A 298 4.17 -5.03 -22.17
CA LYS A 298 5.04 -4.66 -23.28
C LYS A 298 5.54 -5.86 -24.07
N THR A 299 5.96 -6.91 -23.37
CA THR A 299 6.54 -8.09 -24.00
C THR A 299 5.54 -8.86 -24.85
N ILE A 300 4.27 -8.91 -24.43
CA ILE A 300 3.21 -9.63 -25.15
C ILE A 300 2.41 -8.74 -26.10
N GLY A 301 2.78 -7.46 -26.23
CA GLY A 301 2.04 -6.49 -27.06
C GLY A 301 0.64 -6.17 -26.54
N ALA A 302 0.40 -6.29 -25.25
CA ALA A 302 -0.87 -5.89 -24.64
C ALA A 302 -1.00 -4.37 -24.65
N GLU A 303 -2.17 -3.89 -25.05
CA GLU A 303 -2.51 -2.46 -25.04
C GLU A 303 -2.86 -1.98 -23.62
N TYR A 304 -3.45 -2.84 -22.80
CA TYR A 304 -4.02 -2.49 -21.50
C TYR A 304 -3.28 -3.12 -20.33
N VAL A 305 -3.05 -2.30 -19.30
CA VAL A 305 -2.64 -2.74 -17.96
C VAL A 305 -3.70 -2.33 -16.95
N ALA A 306 -4.11 -3.22 -16.05
CA ALA A 306 -5.02 -2.88 -14.96
C ALA A 306 -4.22 -2.65 -13.67
N ILE A 307 -4.26 -1.43 -13.16
CA ILE A 307 -3.49 -0.96 -12.01
C ILE A 307 -4.38 -0.09 -11.14
N ASP A 308 -4.82 -0.61 -9.99
CA ASP A 308 -5.64 0.14 -9.03
C ASP A 308 -4.80 1.10 -8.19
N GLU A 309 -3.50 0.84 -8.04
CA GLU A 309 -2.58 1.64 -7.23
C GLU A 309 -2.14 2.93 -7.94
N ARG A 310 -2.17 4.05 -7.21
CA ARG A 310 -1.99 5.38 -7.81
C ARG A 310 -0.56 5.64 -8.30
N THR A 311 0.46 5.27 -7.53
CA THR A 311 1.88 5.53 -7.82
C THR A 311 2.33 4.80 -9.07
N ALA A 312 2.03 3.51 -9.18
CA ALA A 312 2.32 2.66 -10.33
C ALA A 312 1.59 3.16 -11.58
N ARG A 313 0.32 3.56 -11.46
CA ARG A 313 -0.39 4.22 -12.58
C ARG A 313 0.25 5.56 -12.96
N THR A 314 0.63 6.37 -11.99
CA THR A 314 1.30 7.67 -12.24
C THR A 314 2.65 7.46 -12.94
N LEU A 315 3.37 6.39 -12.62
CA LEU A 315 4.63 6.03 -13.28
C LEU A 315 4.44 5.76 -14.78
N VAL A 316 3.30 5.19 -15.17
CA VAL A 316 2.96 4.91 -16.58
C VAL A 316 2.43 6.17 -17.27
N GLU A 317 1.49 6.86 -16.65
CA GLU A 317 0.74 7.94 -17.31
C GLU A 317 1.49 9.28 -17.30
N ASN A 318 2.11 9.64 -16.17
CA ASN A 318 2.70 10.95 -15.93
C ASN A 318 3.81 10.89 -14.86
N PRO A 319 4.95 10.22 -15.14
CA PRO A 319 5.95 9.94 -14.12
C PRO A 319 6.56 11.21 -13.49
N GLU A 320 6.50 12.36 -14.14
CA GLU A 320 6.96 13.67 -13.65
C GLU A 320 6.21 14.07 -12.38
N GLN A 321 4.91 13.76 -12.35
CA GLN A 321 4.02 14.13 -11.25
C GLN A 321 4.41 13.44 -9.93
N ILE A 322 5.16 12.33 -10.00
CA ILE A 322 5.70 11.66 -8.82
C ILE A 322 6.67 12.60 -8.08
N LYS A 323 7.47 13.41 -8.80
CA LYS A 323 8.36 14.41 -8.19
C LYS A 323 7.57 15.41 -7.36
N GLU A 324 6.52 15.99 -7.94
CA GLU A 324 5.67 16.99 -7.28
C GLU A 324 5.00 16.40 -6.03
N LEU A 325 4.54 15.14 -6.12
CA LEU A 325 3.98 14.43 -4.98
C LEU A 325 5.02 14.25 -3.87
N LEU A 326 6.20 13.75 -4.20
CA LEU A 326 7.30 13.52 -3.27
C LEU A 326 7.73 14.85 -2.61
N GLU A 327 7.94 15.92 -3.38
CA GLU A 327 8.36 17.23 -2.86
C GLU A 327 7.36 17.79 -1.86
N ARG A 328 6.07 17.79 -2.25
CA ARG A 328 4.98 18.28 -1.41
C ARG A 328 4.80 17.47 -0.13
N ARG A 329 5.01 16.15 -0.18
CA ARG A 329 4.76 15.25 0.95
C ARG A 329 5.97 15.06 1.86
N LEU A 330 7.18 15.11 1.32
CA LEU A 330 8.42 14.98 2.07
C LEU A 330 8.96 16.33 2.56
N HIS A 331 8.36 17.45 2.10
CA HIS A 331 8.81 18.80 2.40
C HIS A 331 10.32 18.97 2.14
N THR A 332 10.80 18.34 1.06
CA THR A 332 12.21 18.23 0.71
C THR A 332 12.32 18.29 -0.82
N ASN A 333 13.33 19.00 -1.34
CA ASN A 333 13.59 19.06 -2.77
C ASN A 333 13.94 17.67 -3.34
N ILE A 334 13.43 17.35 -4.54
CA ILE A 334 13.67 16.07 -5.19
C ILE A 334 14.51 16.27 -6.46
N GLU A 335 15.72 15.71 -6.45
CA GLU A 335 16.57 15.58 -7.62
C GLU A 335 15.99 14.50 -8.56
N ILE A 336 15.95 14.79 -9.86
CA ILE A 336 15.52 13.85 -10.90
C ILE A 336 16.72 13.41 -11.73
N ASN A 337 16.83 12.11 -11.99
CA ASN A 337 17.64 11.58 -13.07
C ASN A 337 16.84 11.59 -14.38
N THR A 338 17.03 12.63 -15.20
CA THR A 338 16.26 12.80 -16.45
C THR A 338 16.47 11.67 -17.45
N ARG A 339 17.65 11.04 -17.47
CA ARG A 339 17.92 9.89 -18.35
C ARG A 339 17.08 8.68 -17.95
N ASN A 340 17.03 8.37 -16.66
CA ASN A 340 16.20 7.27 -16.15
C ASN A 340 14.71 7.57 -16.33
N LEU A 341 14.28 8.81 -16.07
CA LEU A 341 12.90 9.23 -16.29
C LEU A 341 12.48 9.04 -17.76
N GLN A 342 13.33 9.45 -18.71
CA GLN A 342 13.05 9.26 -20.13
C GLN A 342 13.00 7.77 -20.50
N ALA A 343 13.94 6.96 -20.01
CA ALA A 343 13.91 5.52 -20.25
C ALA A 343 12.65 4.83 -19.69
N VAL A 344 12.15 5.27 -18.53
CA VAL A 344 10.87 4.81 -17.97
C VAL A 344 9.73 5.17 -18.93
N ARG A 345 9.67 6.43 -19.41
CA ARG A 345 8.64 6.87 -20.37
C ARG A 345 8.67 6.03 -21.65
N ASP A 346 9.85 5.78 -22.19
CA ASP A 346 10.00 5.01 -23.43
C ASP A 346 9.48 3.57 -23.26
N ILE A 347 9.74 2.96 -22.10
CA ILE A 347 9.24 1.62 -21.75
C ILE A 347 7.73 1.64 -21.50
N THR A 348 7.15 2.68 -20.91
CA THR A 348 5.72 2.73 -20.57
C THR A 348 4.85 3.25 -21.71
N ASN A 349 5.44 3.94 -22.70
CA ASN A 349 4.72 4.65 -23.76
C ASN A 349 3.72 3.76 -24.51
N GLY A 350 2.52 4.26 -24.77
CA GLY A 350 1.49 3.53 -25.54
C GLY A 350 0.70 2.48 -24.74
N LEU A 351 1.04 2.23 -23.47
CA LEU A 351 0.17 1.45 -22.59
C LEU A 351 -1.00 2.31 -22.10
N LYS A 352 -2.20 1.73 -22.13
CA LYS A 352 -3.41 2.31 -21.54
C LYS A 352 -3.64 1.68 -20.17
N VAL A 353 -3.42 2.45 -19.12
CA VAL A 353 -3.71 1.96 -17.76
C VAL A 353 -5.20 2.03 -17.49
N ILE A 354 -5.85 0.98 -17.03
CA ILE A 354 -7.22 1.00 -16.48
C ILE A 354 -7.18 0.60 -15.00
N ARG A 355 -8.29 0.76 -14.28
CA ARG A 355 -8.50 0.25 -12.92
C ARG A 355 -9.60 -0.80 -12.92
N SER A 356 -9.76 -1.52 -11.81
CA SER A 356 -10.95 -2.33 -11.54
C SER A 356 -12.24 -1.54 -11.73
N ALA A 357 -12.25 -0.24 -11.39
CA ALA A 357 -13.37 0.66 -11.68
C ALA A 357 -13.78 0.63 -13.17
N GLU A 358 -12.82 0.82 -14.08
CA GLU A 358 -13.10 0.80 -15.51
C GLU A 358 -13.50 -0.59 -16.01
N ILE A 359 -12.90 -1.65 -15.50
CA ILE A 359 -13.28 -3.04 -15.82
C ILE A 359 -14.77 -3.27 -15.50
N PHE A 360 -15.21 -2.90 -14.31
CA PHE A 360 -16.60 -3.15 -13.88
C PHE A 360 -17.59 -2.12 -14.41
N VAL A 361 -17.13 -0.94 -14.85
CA VAL A 361 -17.91 -0.04 -15.70
C VAL A 361 -18.22 -0.69 -17.04
N GLN A 362 -17.26 -1.36 -17.68
CA GLN A 362 -17.53 -2.09 -18.93
C GLN A 362 -18.49 -3.27 -18.70
N ALA A 363 -18.30 -4.04 -17.63
CA ALA A 363 -19.25 -5.09 -17.24
C ALA A 363 -20.68 -4.54 -17.06
N PHE A 364 -20.83 -3.35 -16.48
CA PHE A 364 -22.11 -2.67 -16.33
C PHE A 364 -22.72 -2.22 -17.66
N LYS A 365 -21.90 -1.69 -18.59
CA LYS A 365 -22.33 -1.36 -19.96
C LYS A 365 -22.81 -2.60 -20.71
N MET A 366 -22.15 -3.74 -20.51
CA MET A 366 -22.53 -5.05 -21.09
C MET A 366 -23.78 -5.67 -20.43
N GLY A 367 -24.37 -5.03 -19.42
CA GLY A 367 -25.56 -5.54 -18.74
C GLY A 367 -25.31 -6.70 -17.76
N LEU A 368 -24.05 -6.99 -17.41
CA LEU A 368 -23.70 -8.11 -16.53
C LEU A 368 -24.20 -7.94 -15.08
N PHE A 369 -24.59 -6.72 -14.72
CA PHE A 369 -25.22 -6.41 -13.44
C PHE A 369 -26.76 -6.34 -13.51
N ASN A 370 -27.39 -6.58 -14.67
CA ASN A 370 -28.85 -6.41 -14.84
C ASN A 370 -29.67 -7.28 -13.89
N ARG A 371 -29.14 -8.44 -13.47
CA ARG A 371 -29.78 -9.32 -12.47
C ARG A 371 -30.02 -8.68 -11.10
N TYR A 372 -29.39 -7.53 -10.82
CA TYR A 372 -29.56 -6.77 -9.58
C TYR A 372 -30.50 -5.58 -9.73
N ILE A 373 -31.02 -5.32 -10.94
CA ILE A 373 -31.97 -4.24 -11.23
C ILE A 373 -33.39 -4.72 -10.90
N ASN A 374 -33.64 -5.06 -9.63
CA ASN A 374 -34.97 -5.43 -9.13
C ASN A 374 -35.56 -4.23 -8.38
N GLY A 375 -36.03 -3.21 -9.11
CA GLY A 375 -36.52 -1.94 -8.54
C GLY A 375 -35.43 -0.97 -8.07
N ILE A 376 -34.16 -1.35 -8.20
CA ILE A 376 -33.01 -0.48 -7.92
C ILE A 376 -32.66 0.30 -9.19
N ASN A 377 -32.61 1.63 -9.09
CA ASN A 377 -32.17 2.50 -10.19
C ASN A 377 -30.72 2.16 -10.64
N ARG A 378 -30.48 2.07 -11.96
CA ARG A 378 -29.14 1.85 -12.58
C ARG A 378 -28.05 2.75 -11.98
N ALA A 379 -28.32 4.03 -11.81
CA ALA A 379 -27.39 5.00 -11.25
C ALA A 379 -26.99 4.65 -9.81
N LYS A 380 -27.93 4.16 -8.99
CA LYS A 380 -27.65 3.69 -7.63
C LYS A 380 -26.81 2.41 -7.66
N LEU A 381 -27.08 1.51 -8.59
CA LEU A 381 -26.34 0.26 -8.75
C LEU A 381 -24.87 0.52 -9.11
N ILE A 382 -24.59 1.28 -10.18
CA ILE A 382 -23.21 1.56 -10.59
C ILE A 382 -22.46 2.39 -9.54
N ARG A 383 -23.12 3.38 -8.91
CA ARG A 383 -22.54 4.11 -7.77
C ARG A 383 -22.11 3.14 -6.67
N SER A 384 -22.98 2.20 -6.29
CA SER A 384 -22.69 1.23 -5.22
C SER A 384 -21.54 0.30 -5.58
N VAL A 385 -21.46 -0.15 -6.84
CA VAL A 385 -20.33 -0.94 -7.36
C VAL A 385 -19.02 -0.17 -7.22
N LEU A 386 -18.96 1.07 -7.70
CA LEU A 386 -17.75 1.89 -7.67
C LEU A 386 -17.29 2.23 -6.23
N TRP A 387 -18.23 2.50 -5.32
CA TRP A 387 -17.89 2.69 -3.90
C TRP A 387 -17.37 1.40 -3.26
N ALA A 388 -17.91 0.23 -3.61
CA ALA A 388 -17.41 -1.05 -3.11
C ALA A 388 -15.96 -1.31 -3.55
N LEU A 389 -15.63 -1.00 -4.81
CA LEU A 389 -14.25 -1.06 -5.32
C LEU A 389 -13.33 -0.10 -4.58
N LYS A 390 -13.77 1.15 -4.40
CA LYS A 390 -13.01 2.18 -3.67
C LYS A 390 -12.66 1.72 -2.25
N TYR A 391 -13.64 1.26 -1.48
CA TYR A 391 -13.44 0.82 -0.11
C TYR A 391 -12.57 -0.43 0.02
N LYS A 392 -12.30 -1.13 -1.09
CA LYS A 392 -11.38 -2.27 -1.16
C LYS A 392 -10.01 -1.96 -1.75
N GLY A 393 -9.72 -0.68 -2.02
CA GLY A 393 -8.39 -0.22 -2.37
C GLY A 393 -8.22 0.27 -3.80
N CYS A 394 -9.28 0.27 -4.64
CA CYS A 394 -9.23 0.94 -5.93
C CYS A 394 -9.01 2.45 -5.74
N ALA A 395 -7.93 3.02 -6.27
CA ALA A 395 -7.63 4.44 -6.16
C ALA A 395 -8.50 5.28 -7.12
N ILE A 396 -9.81 5.30 -6.86
CA ILE A 396 -10.80 6.16 -7.51
C ILE A 396 -11.31 7.23 -6.54
N LYS A 397 -11.45 8.47 -7.04
CA LYS A 397 -11.99 9.60 -6.29
C LYS A 397 -13.51 9.65 -6.36
N ARG A 398 -14.14 10.29 -5.38
CA ARG A 398 -15.58 10.52 -5.31
C ARG A 398 -16.07 11.31 -6.52
N SER A 399 -15.31 12.31 -6.96
CA SER A 399 -15.62 13.08 -8.16
C SER A 399 -15.63 12.19 -9.42
N GLU A 400 -14.71 11.23 -9.52
CA GLU A 400 -14.67 10.27 -10.63
C GLU A 400 -15.84 9.28 -10.55
N ILE A 401 -16.20 8.82 -9.35
CA ILE A 401 -17.38 7.96 -9.16
C ILE A 401 -18.64 8.66 -9.66
N GLU A 402 -18.87 9.91 -9.24
CA GLU A 402 -20.04 10.66 -9.68
C GLU A 402 -19.99 10.96 -11.17
N LYS A 403 -18.80 11.20 -11.74
CA LYS A 403 -18.64 11.37 -13.19
C LYS A 403 -19.00 10.10 -13.96
N TYR A 404 -18.55 8.92 -13.52
CA TYR A 404 -18.98 7.65 -14.13
C TYR A 404 -20.47 7.43 -14.03
N VAL A 405 -21.08 7.75 -12.88
CA VAL A 405 -22.53 7.66 -12.69
C VAL A 405 -23.26 8.56 -13.68
N GLU A 406 -22.79 9.80 -13.88
CA GLU A 406 -23.36 10.75 -14.86
C GLU A 406 -23.27 10.20 -16.29
N LEU A 407 -22.11 9.68 -16.69
CA LEU A 407 -21.87 9.15 -18.04
C LEU A 407 -22.65 7.87 -18.36
N LEU A 408 -23.17 7.17 -17.35
CA LEU A 408 -23.84 5.87 -17.46
C LEU A 408 -25.32 5.88 -17.06
N ARG A 409 -25.85 7.07 -16.76
CA ARG A 409 -27.31 7.31 -16.71
C ARG A 409 -27.89 7.11 -18.09
#